data_AF-A0A9J6EMT0-F1
#
_entry.id   AF-A0A9J6EMT0-F1
#
_cell.length_a   1.000
_cell.length_b   1.000
_cell.length_c   1.000
_cell.angle_alpha   90.00
_cell.angle_beta   90.00
_cell.angle_gamma   90.00
#
_symmetry.space_group_name_H-M   'P 1'
#
loop_
_entity.id
_entity.type
_entity.pdbx_description
1 polymer ?
#
loop_
_entity_poly.entity_id
_entity_poly.type
_entity_poly.pdbx_seq_one_letter_code
_entity_poly.pdbx_strand_id
1 'polypeptide(L)'
;MIVNKASWAPFNLASTRVLCAGNLYHHGHLSRAVCCRLEGEPGLDTLLPTRYSLHHPTLGCVSGHNPPRDTEKTKPYSINWCVGDERPEVTNSGTGMRQDR
;
A
#
# COMPACT_ATOMS: atom_id res chain seq x y z
N MET A 1 6.23 -0.96 -4.93
CA MET A 1 6.32 -0.80 -6.39
C MET A 1 4.97 -1.21 -6.97
N ILE A 2 4.23 -0.28 -7.56
CA ILE A 2 2.91 -0.56 -8.14
C ILE A 2 3.04 -0.41 -9.65
N VAL A 3 3.17 -1.54 -10.35
CA VAL A 3 3.12 -1.58 -11.82
C VAL A 3 1.70 -2.00 -12.19
N ASN A 4 0.97 -1.15 -12.90
CA ASN A 4 -0.42 -1.41 -13.25
C ASN A 4 -0.54 -1.92 -14.69
N LYS A 5 -1.35 -2.96 -14.90
CA LYS A 5 -1.72 -3.47 -16.22
C LYS A 5 -2.92 -2.67 -16.75
N ALA A 6 -2.72 -1.77 -17.72
CA ALA A 6 -3.78 -1.11 -18.45
C ALA A 6 -4.65 -2.18 -19.15
N SER A 7 -5.96 -2.11 -18.96
CA SER A 7 -7.01 -3.01 -19.47
C SER A 7 -6.96 -4.47 -19.01
N TRP A 8 -7.68 -4.72 -17.92
CA TRP A 8 -8.67 -5.80 -17.80
C TRP A 8 -9.89 -5.19 -17.09
N ALA A 9 -11.10 -5.54 -17.53
CA ALA A 9 -12.35 -5.24 -16.81
C ALA A 9 -13.08 -6.58 -16.58
N PRO A 10 -13.80 -6.82 -15.45
CA PRO A 10 -14.08 -5.93 -14.32
C PRO A 10 -13.67 -6.55 -12.96
N PHE A 11 -12.66 -5.98 -12.33
CA PHE A 11 -12.78 -5.54 -10.93
C PHE A 11 -12.35 -4.08 -10.95
N ASN A 12 -13.36 -3.21 -10.99
CA ASN A 12 -13.19 -1.78 -11.18
C ASN A 12 -12.68 -1.16 -9.86
N LEU A 13 -11.39 -1.31 -9.57
CA LEU A 13 -10.70 -0.43 -8.61
C LEU A 13 -10.34 0.90 -9.31
N ALA A 14 -11.28 1.48 -10.04
CA ALA A 14 -11.09 2.78 -10.68
C ALA A 14 -11.12 3.95 -9.69
N SER A 15 -11.35 3.73 -8.38
CA SER A 15 -11.64 4.84 -7.48
C SER A 15 -10.65 5.09 -6.33
N THR A 16 -9.57 4.33 -6.19
CA THR A 16 -8.59 4.64 -5.12
C THR A 16 -7.16 4.59 -5.63
N ARG A 17 -6.81 5.56 -6.47
CA ARG A 17 -5.42 5.93 -6.78
C ARG A 17 -4.81 6.78 -5.66
N VAL A 18 -5.11 6.46 -4.41
CA VAL A 18 -4.74 7.30 -3.27
C VAL A 18 -4.00 6.45 -2.26
N LEU A 19 -2.84 6.94 -1.82
CA LEU A 19 -2.12 6.41 -0.66
C LEU A 19 -2.12 7.49 0.40
N CYS A 20 -2.86 7.25 1.48
CA CYS A 20 -2.91 8.12 2.65
C CYS A 20 -2.05 7.53 3.77
N ALA A 21 -1.14 8.33 4.32
CA ALA A 21 -0.43 7.98 5.55
C ALA A 21 -1.12 8.64 6.76
N GLY A 22 -1.32 7.86 7.83
CA GLY A 22 -1.91 8.35 9.08
C GLY A 22 -0.90 8.98 10.04
N ASN A 23 0.39 8.68 9.91
CA ASN A 23 1.48 9.28 10.69
C ASN A 23 2.75 9.30 9.83
N LEU A 24 3.74 10.15 10.18
CA LEU A 24 5.04 10.26 9.50
C LEU A 24 4.96 10.60 8.01
N TYR A 25 3.92 11.31 7.58
CA TYR A 25 3.80 11.75 6.20
C TYR A 25 4.86 12.80 5.87
N HIS A 26 5.69 12.50 4.87
CA HIS A 26 6.56 13.47 4.23
C HIS A 26 6.49 13.25 2.72
N HIS A 27 5.94 14.24 1.99
CA HIS A 27 5.58 14.09 0.58
C HIS A 27 6.74 13.58 -0.27
N GLY A 28 7.91 14.22 -0.17
CA GLY A 28 9.10 13.84 -0.96
C GLY A 28 9.73 12.50 -0.58
N HIS A 29 9.52 12.01 0.65
CA HIS A 29 10.02 10.69 1.05
C HIS A 29 9.07 9.59 0.56
N LEU A 30 7.77 9.83 0.71
CA LEU A 30 6.75 8.89 0.28
C LEU A 30 6.70 8.77 -1.24
N SER A 31 6.74 9.88 -1.98
CA SER A 31 6.77 9.86 -3.46
C SER A 31 8.00 9.11 -3.99
N ARG A 32 9.19 9.40 -3.43
CA ARG A 32 10.42 8.69 -3.78
C ARG A 32 10.36 7.19 -3.45
N ALA A 33 9.73 6.80 -2.35
CA ALA A 33 9.61 5.39 -1.98
C ALA A 33 8.60 4.62 -2.85
N VAL A 34 7.54 5.29 -3.31
CA VAL A 34 6.42 4.66 -4.02
C VAL A 34 6.65 4.59 -5.53
N CYS A 35 7.08 5.69 -6.17
CA CYS A 35 7.20 5.77 -7.63
C CYS A 35 8.44 6.51 -8.12
N CYS A 36 8.76 7.70 -7.59
CA CYS A 36 9.71 8.63 -8.23
C CYS A 36 11.18 8.18 -8.20
N ARG A 37 11.58 7.20 -7.37
CA ARG A 37 12.96 6.65 -7.41
C ARG A 37 13.27 5.91 -8.71
N LEU A 38 12.23 5.46 -9.40
CA LEU A 38 12.36 4.71 -10.65
C LEU A 38 12.30 5.63 -11.88
N GLU A 39 12.16 6.94 -11.67
CA GLU A 39 12.32 7.93 -12.75
C GLU A 39 13.81 8.06 -13.08
N GLY A 40 14.14 7.94 -14.37
CA GLY A 40 15.51 7.95 -14.87
C GLY A 40 15.53 7.79 -16.38
N GLU A 41 16.73 7.71 -16.96
CA GLU A 41 16.93 7.52 -18.40
C GLU A 41 17.58 6.17 -18.71
N PRO A 42 17.03 5.36 -19.64
CA PRO A 42 15.74 5.57 -20.31
C PRO A 42 14.56 5.42 -19.32
N GLY A 43 13.51 6.20 -19.52
CA GLY A 43 12.31 6.14 -18.67
C GLY A 43 11.75 4.73 -18.57
N LEU A 44 11.42 4.26 -17.36
CA LEU A 44 10.96 2.89 -17.11
C LEU A 44 9.77 2.49 -18.00
N ASP A 45 8.87 3.43 -18.29
CA ASP A 45 7.72 3.20 -19.19
C ASP A 45 8.12 2.75 -20.60
N THR A 46 9.31 3.12 -21.07
CA THR A 46 9.83 2.67 -22.37
C THR A 46 10.31 1.22 -22.36
N LEU A 47 10.62 0.69 -21.18
CA LEU A 47 11.11 -0.68 -20.96
C LEU A 47 9.98 -1.65 -20.58
N LEU A 48 8.80 -1.14 -20.23
CA LEU A 48 7.68 -1.94 -19.78
C LEU A 48 6.91 -2.54 -20.97
N PRO A 49 6.38 -3.78 -20.85
CA PRO A 49 5.52 -4.36 -21.87
C PRO A 49 4.29 -3.48 -22.13
N THR A 50 3.70 -3.62 -23.32
CA THR A 50 2.48 -2.89 -23.69
C THR A 50 1.44 -3.06 -22.60
N ARG A 51 0.89 -1.92 -22.16
CA ARG A 51 -0.10 -1.80 -21.09
C ARG A 51 0.45 -1.92 -19.68
N TYR A 52 1.74 -1.78 -19.45
CA TYR A 52 2.27 -1.53 -18.12
C TYR A 52 2.83 -0.12 -18.07
N SER A 53 2.63 0.57 -16.95
CA SER A 53 3.22 1.87 -16.69
C SER A 53 3.61 2.02 -15.23
N LEU A 54 4.58 2.88 -14.97
CA LEU A 54 4.89 3.39 -13.64
C LEU A 54 3.70 4.25 -13.19
N HIS A 55 3.07 3.87 -12.09
CA HIS A 55 1.92 4.59 -11.56
C HIS A 55 2.32 5.60 -10.48
N HIS A 56 1.86 6.84 -10.63
CA HIS A 56 1.99 7.92 -9.65
C HIS A 56 0.65 8.14 -8.93
N PRO A 57 0.41 7.48 -7.78
CA PRO A 57 -0.82 7.70 -7.03
C PRO A 57 -0.83 9.08 -6.38
N THR A 58 -2.03 9.59 -6.12
CA THR A 58 -2.22 10.75 -5.24
C THR A 58 -1.76 10.39 -3.83
N LEU A 59 -0.88 11.19 -3.26
CA LEU A 59 -0.37 10.99 -1.91
C LEU A 59 -1.05 11.98 -0.95
N GLY A 60 -1.53 11.48 0.18
CA GLY A 60 -2.25 12.28 1.16
C GLY A 60 -1.83 11.98 2.60
N CYS A 61 -2.21 12.88 3.50
CA CYS A 61 -2.11 12.71 4.94
C CYS A 61 -3.50 12.85 5.56
N VAL A 62 -3.80 12.05 6.59
CA VAL A 62 -5.07 12.16 7.33
C VAL A 62 -4.95 13.30 8.35
N SER A 63 -5.78 14.33 8.23
CA SER A 63 -5.63 15.60 8.96
C SER A 63 -6.10 15.62 10.42
N GLY A 64 -6.52 14.48 10.99
CA GLY A 64 -7.12 14.42 12.34
C GLY A 64 -6.41 13.51 13.34
N HIS A 65 -5.33 12.85 12.94
CA HIS A 65 -4.70 11.82 13.76
C HIS A 65 -3.18 11.99 13.74
N ASN A 66 -2.60 12.53 14.81
CA ASN A 66 -1.16 12.56 15.03
C ASN A 66 -0.83 11.73 16.28
N PRO A 67 -0.92 10.39 16.20
CA PRO A 67 -0.65 9.56 17.35
C PRO A 67 0.82 9.75 17.75
N PRO A 68 1.12 9.91 19.06
CA PRO A 68 2.51 9.91 19.51
C PRO A 68 3.18 8.60 19.09
N ARG A 69 4.50 8.66 18.88
CA ARG A 69 5.25 7.46 18.53
C ARG A 69 5.22 6.50 19.71
N ASP A 70 4.54 5.36 19.53
CA ASP A 70 4.67 4.24 20.45
C ASP A 70 6.03 3.55 20.24
N THR A 71 6.69 3.22 21.33
CA THR A 71 8.00 2.56 21.37
C THR A 71 7.93 1.15 21.94
N GLU A 72 6.74 0.70 22.32
CA GLU A 72 6.54 -0.66 22.79
C GLU A 72 6.82 -1.69 21.70
N LYS A 73 7.11 -2.92 22.14
CA LYS A 73 7.36 -4.03 21.24
C LYS A 73 6.08 -4.32 20.44
N THR A 74 6.18 -4.26 19.12
CA THR A 74 5.09 -4.67 18.22
C THR A 74 4.61 -6.07 18.56
N LYS A 75 3.29 -6.22 18.74
CA LYS A 75 2.67 -7.52 18.99
C LYS A 75 2.93 -8.46 17.80
N PRO A 76 3.19 -9.76 18.02
CA PRO A 76 3.51 -10.72 16.95
C PRO A 76 2.24 -11.22 16.24
N TYR A 77 1.22 -10.37 16.12
CA TYR A 77 -0.08 -10.71 15.58
C TYR A 77 -0.46 -9.73 14.48
N SER A 78 -0.96 -10.28 13.38
CA SER A 78 -1.61 -9.54 12.30
C SER A 78 -3.09 -9.84 12.33
N ILE A 79 -3.91 -8.83 12.04
CA ILE A 79 -5.36 -8.96 11.99
C ILE A 79 -5.81 -8.61 10.57
N ASN A 80 -6.57 -9.49 9.95
CA ASN A 80 -7.18 -9.27 8.64
C ASN A 80 -8.70 -9.41 8.73
N TRP A 81 -9.43 -8.58 7.97
CA TRP A 81 -10.88 -8.64 7.88
C TRP A 81 -11.34 -8.12 6.52
N CYS A 82 -12.27 -8.82 5.90
CA CYS A 82 -12.93 -8.41 4.66
C CYS A 82 -14.43 -8.21 4.89
N VAL A 83 -15.04 -7.37 4.05
CA VAL A 83 -16.49 -7.13 4.09
C VAL A 83 -17.21 -8.46 3.85
N GLY A 84 -18.05 -8.87 4.80
CA GLY A 84 -18.78 -10.13 4.78
C GLY A 84 -18.26 -11.17 5.78
N ASP A 85 -17.06 -10.99 6.34
CA ASP A 85 -16.54 -11.87 7.37
C ASP A 85 -17.27 -11.63 8.70
N GLU A 86 -17.71 -12.71 9.36
CA GLU A 86 -18.35 -12.64 10.68
C GLU A 86 -17.38 -12.14 11.77
N ARG A 87 -16.10 -12.52 11.66
CA ARG A 87 -15.05 -12.21 12.63
C ARG A 87 -13.71 -11.97 11.93
N PRO A 88 -12.82 -11.17 12.53
CA PRO A 88 -11.47 -10.97 12.00
C PRO A 88 -10.62 -12.24 12.14
N GLU A 89 -9.78 -12.49 11.14
CA GLU A 89 -8.72 -13.50 11.19
C GLU A 89 -7.52 -12.95 11.97
N VAL A 90 -7.00 -13.73 12.92
CA VAL A 90 -5.78 -13.41 13.67
C VAL A 90 -4.67 -14.39 13.31
N THR A 91 -3.55 -13.86 12.82
CA THR A 91 -2.41 -14.64 12.34
C THR A 91 -1.16 -14.29 13.15
N ASN A 92 -0.40 -15.31 13.58
CA ASN A 92 0.88 -15.10 14.24
C ASN A 92 1.96 -14.76 13.20
N SER A 93 2.61 -13.60 13.33
CA SER A 93 3.58 -13.10 12.37
C SER A 93 4.88 -13.94 12.30
N GLY A 94 5.19 -14.70 13.35
CA GLY A 94 6.35 -15.59 13.39
C GLY A 94 6.10 -16.94 12.72
N THR A 95 4.86 -17.43 12.69
CA THR A 95 4.51 -18.73 12.09
C THR A 95 3.76 -18.62 10.77
N GLY A 96 3.15 -17.45 10.49
CA GLY A 96 2.24 -17.25 9.36
C GLY A 96 0.91 -18.01 9.50
N MET A 97 0.65 -18.63 10.66
CA MET A 97 -0.53 -19.46 10.88
C MET A 97 -1.61 -18.70 11.64
N ARG A 98 -2.87 -19.01 11.31
CA ARG A 98 -4.03 -18.59 12.07
C ARG A 98 -3.97 -19.11 13.51
N GLN A 99 -4.44 -18.31 14.45
CA GLN A 99 -4.38 -18.61 15.88
C GLN A 99 -5.65 -19.29 16.42
N ASP A 100 -6.74 -19.31 15.66
CA ASP A 100 -8.06 -19.83 16.02
C ASP A 100 -8.27 -21.32 15.69
N ARG A 101 -7.19 -22.12 15.72
CA ARG A 101 -7.30 -23.59 15.56
C ARG A 101 -7.52 -24.31 16.88
#